data_AF-A0A3B8J679-F1
#
_entry.id   AF-A0A3B8J679-F1
#
_cell.length_a   1.000
_cell.length_b   1.000
_cell.length_c   1.000
_cell.angle_alpha   90.00
_cell.angle_beta   90.00
_cell.angle_gamma   90.00
#
_symmetry.space_group_name_H-M   'P 1'
#
loop_
_entity.id
_entity.type
_entity.pdbx_description
1 polymer ?
#
loop_
_entity_poly.entity_id
_entity_poly.type
_entity_poly.pdbx_seq_one_letter_code
_entity_poly.pdbx_strand_id
1 'polypeptide(L)'
;HTVEYRTVLGETQKAWLFDELNGSDAQWKIIGNQIIFSQLNVGFAATDLDGNPAPTDSTFIMFTESIFVDIWDGYPKERRDIINEISENDIDNVVILTGDFHSTFAFDVTNTPVVYPNPAFNFLPTPSSSYDPATGLGSVAVEFATPSITSANFDENIDAVTSAVFEVAFNSPQEALGGVNYNPHMKNVDLDRHGYFVLDITETAVQADWFYVDILDAADD
;
A
#
# COMPACT_ATOMS: atom_id res chain seq x y z
N HIS A 1 16.01 -14.10 12.20
CA HIS A 1 16.50 -12.73 12.02
C HIS A 1 15.47 -11.78 12.59
N THR A 2 15.82 -10.95 13.57
CA THR A 2 14.90 -9.95 14.14
C THR A 2 14.52 -8.93 13.06
N VAL A 3 13.31 -8.37 13.15
CA VAL A 3 12.72 -7.45 12.16
C VAL A 3 13.63 -6.25 11.85
N GLU A 4 14.52 -5.88 12.78
CA GLU A 4 15.45 -4.75 12.63
C GLU A 4 16.55 -4.90 11.56
N TYR A 5 16.84 -6.13 11.08
CA TYR A 5 17.93 -6.37 10.11
C TYR A 5 17.44 -6.78 8.72
N ARG A 6 16.13 -6.75 8.46
CA ARG A 6 15.59 -7.02 7.12
C ARG A 6 15.73 -5.77 6.28
N THR A 7 16.19 -5.93 5.04
CA THR A 7 16.41 -4.85 4.09
C THR A 7 16.03 -5.31 2.68
N VAL A 8 15.39 -4.41 1.93
CA VAL A 8 15.12 -4.52 0.49
C VAL A 8 16.32 -3.95 -0.29
N LEU A 9 16.83 -2.80 0.13
CA LEU A 9 17.85 -2.04 -0.61
C LEU A 9 19.29 -2.46 -0.27
N GLY A 10 19.52 -2.90 0.95
CA GLY A 10 20.84 -2.95 1.57
C GLY A 10 21.38 -1.55 1.89
N GLU A 11 22.49 -1.51 2.64
CA GLU A 11 23.10 -0.26 3.09
C GLU A 11 23.55 0.64 1.93
N THR A 12 24.19 0.05 0.91
CA THR A 12 24.75 0.82 -0.23
C THR A 12 23.67 1.50 -1.06
N GLN A 13 22.61 0.79 -1.45
CA GLN A 13 21.56 1.38 -2.27
C GLN A 13 20.71 2.37 -1.48
N LYS A 14 20.49 2.14 -0.18
CA LYS A 14 19.80 3.09 0.69
C LYS A 14 20.59 4.40 0.84
N ALA A 15 21.89 4.33 1.09
CA ALA A 15 22.74 5.52 1.17
C ALA A 15 22.75 6.30 -0.15
N TRP A 16 22.88 5.60 -1.27
CA TRP A 16 22.77 6.22 -2.60
C TRP A 16 21.41 6.91 -2.80
N LEU A 17 20.30 6.23 -2.46
CA LEU A 17 18.97 6.83 -2.58
C LEU A 17 18.85 8.11 -1.76
N PHE A 18 19.38 8.13 -0.54
CA PHE A 18 19.35 9.30 0.33
C PHE A 18 20.19 10.44 -0.25
N ASP A 19 21.39 10.15 -0.76
CA ASP A 19 22.23 11.15 -1.42
C ASP A 19 21.53 11.77 -2.64
N GLU A 20 20.86 10.97 -3.47
CA GLU A 20 20.12 11.48 -4.65
C GLU A 20 18.87 12.28 -4.25
N LEU A 21 18.12 11.83 -3.22
CA LEU A 21 16.95 12.55 -2.72
C LEU A 21 17.34 13.94 -2.20
N ASN A 22 18.42 14.03 -1.42
CA ASN A 22 18.89 15.31 -0.85
C ASN A 22 19.62 16.20 -1.88
N GLY A 23 20.30 15.60 -2.85
CA GLY A 23 21.11 16.32 -3.83
C GLY A 23 20.35 16.83 -5.05
N SER A 24 19.11 16.42 -5.25
CA SER A 24 18.34 16.73 -6.46
C SER A 24 17.46 17.97 -6.33
N ASP A 25 17.74 18.96 -7.17
CA ASP A 25 16.91 20.17 -7.38
C ASP A 25 15.76 19.95 -8.39
N ALA A 26 15.49 18.69 -8.78
CA ALA A 26 14.39 18.40 -9.70
C ALA A 26 13.02 18.74 -9.08
N GLN A 27 12.11 19.25 -9.92
CA GLN A 27 10.74 19.60 -9.53
C GLN A 27 9.94 18.40 -9.03
N TRP A 28 10.28 17.18 -9.46
CA TRP A 28 9.72 15.93 -8.96
C TRP A 28 10.81 14.88 -8.81
N LYS A 29 10.75 14.10 -7.74
CA LYS A 29 11.63 12.97 -7.46
C LYS A 29 10.83 11.67 -7.61
N ILE A 30 11.07 10.94 -8.69
CA ILE A 30 10.32 9.73 -9.02
C ILE A 30 11.12 8.49 -8.58
N ILE A 31 10.57 7.69 -7.69
CA ILE A 31 11.16 6.43 -7.21
C ILE A 31 10.40 5.28 -7.86
N GLY A 32 11.06 4.56 -8.78
CA GLY A 32 10.57 3.28 -9.28
C GLY A 32 10.96 2.15 -8.32
N ASN A 33 9.98 1.42 -7.80
CA ASN A 33 10.18 0.25 -6.94
C ASN A 33 9.29 -0.91 -7.40
N GLN A 34 9.63 -2.13 -7.05
CA GLN A 34 8.90 -3.32 -7.50
C GLN A 34 7.60 -3.52 -6.71
N ILE A 35 7.70 -3.54 -5.39
CA ILE A 35 6.63 -3.94 -4.44
C ILE A 35 5.96 -2.73 -3.77
N ILE A 36 4.72 -2.89 -3.30
CA ILE A 36 3.96 -1.80 -2.66
C ILE A 36 4.72 -1.18 -1.47
N PHE A 37 4.88 0.14 -1.46
CA PHE A 37 5.58 0.90 -0.43
C PHE A 37 4.69 1.28 0.75
N SER A 38 3.44 1.64 0.50
CA SER A 38 2.47 2.06 1.51
C SER A 38 1.99 0.88 2.35
N GLN A 39 1.52 1.16 3.57
CA GLN A 39 0.98 0.11 4.43
C GLN A 39 -0.30 -0.47 3.83
N LEU A 40 -0.46 -1.78 3.91
CA LEU A 40 -1.63 -2.51 3.45
C LEU A 40 -2.15 -3.40 4.58
N ASN A 41 -2.96 -2.82 5.45
CA ASN A 41 -3.56 -3.52 6.59
C ASN A 41 -4.78 -4.32 6.11
N VAL A 42 -4.74 -5.63 6.31
CA VAL A 42 -5.80 -6.58 5.84
C VAL A 42 -6.46 -7.36 6.97
N GLY A 43 -6.23 -6.99 8.23
CA GLY A 43 -6.80 -7.76 9.34
C GLY A 43 -8.33 -7.76 9.44
N PHE A 44 -9.04 -6.95 8.64
CA PHE A 44 -10.49 -7.10 8.45
C PHE A 44 -10.87 -8.48 7.86
N ALA A 45 -9.95 -9.08 7.10
CA ALA A 45 -10.13 -10.38 6.45
C ALA A 45 -9.73 -11.57 7.33
N ALA A 46 -9.36 -11.33 8.59
CA ALA A 46 -8.92 -12.41 9.46
C ALA A 46 -10.06 -13.39 9.77
N THR A 47 -9.76 -14.69 9.64
CA THR A 47 -10.69 -15.79 9.97
C THR A 47 -10.03 -16.79 10.92
N ASP A 48 -10.82 -17.42 11.78
CA ASP A 48 -10.38 -18.52 12.62
C ASP A 48 -10.20 -19.84 11.83
N LEU A 49 -9.84 -20.92 12.52
CA LEU A 49 -9.63 -22.24 11.91
C LEU A 49 -10.91 -22.89 11.36
N ASP A 50 -12.08 -22.43 11.81
CA ASP A 50 -13.39 -22.88 11.36
C ASP A 50 -13.96 -21.98 10.24
N GLY A 51 -13.22 -20.94 9.83
CA GLY A 51 -13.60 -19.98 8.81
C GLY A 51 -14.51 -18.85 9.30
N ASN A 52 -14.70 -18.69 10.61
CA ASN A 52 -15.48 -17.58 11.15
C ASN A 52 -14.64 -16.28 11.18
N PRO A 53 -15.25 -15.10 10.97
CA PRO A 53 -14.53 -13.83 11.12
C PRO A 53 -13.87 -13.67 12.49
N ALA A 54 -12.58 -13.35 12.50
CA ALA A 54 -11.76 -13.12 13.68
C ALA A 54 -10.94 -11.80 13.62
N PRO A 55 -11.53 -10.66 13.20
CA PRO A 55 -10.80 -9.39 12.99
C PRO A 55 -10.34 -8.70 14.29
N THR A 56 -10.58 -9.31 15.45
CA THR A 56 -10.15 -8.85 16.77
C THR A 56 -9.25 -9.85 17.49
N ASP A 57 -8.88 -10.95 16.84
CA ASP A 57 -7.93 -11.92 17.38
C ASP A 57 -6.55 -11.67 16.77
N SER A 58 -5.59 -11.27 17.59
CA SER A 58 -4.25 -10.90 17.12
C SER A 58 -3.50 -12.05 16.45
N THR A 59 -3.82 -13.30 16.78
CA THR A 59 -3.20 -14.48 16.15
C THR A 59 -3.66 -14.60 14.70
N PHE A 60 -4.98 -14.50 14.47
CA PHE A 60 -5.56 -14.62 13.13
C PHE A 60 -5.31 -13.38 12.28
N ILE A 61 -5.28 -12.18 12.89
CA ILE A 61 -4.80 -10.96 12.23
C ILE A 61 -3.38 -11.19 11.70
N MET A 62 -2.44 -11.54 12.58
CA MET A 62 -1.04 -11.70 12.20
C MET A 62 -0.83 -12.78 11.14
N PHE A 63 -1.59 -13.89 11.23
CA PHE A 63 -1.58 -14.91 10.18
C PHE A 63 -2.05 -14.35 8.84
N THR A 64 -3.17 -13.63 8.82
CA THR A 64 -3.75 -13.05 7.61
C THR A 64 -2.81 -12.03 6.97
N GLU A 65 -2.28 -11.10 7.75
CA GLU A 65 -1.34 -10.10 7.24
C GLU A 65 -0.06 -10.74 6.71
N SER A 66 0.42 -11.84 7.32
CA SER A 66 1.61 -12.56 6.85
C SER A 66 1.50 -13.15 5.44
N ILE A 67 0.30 -13.23 4.88
CA ILE A 67 0.07 -13.65 3.49
C ILE A 67 0.45 -12.52 2.51
N PHE A 68 0.41 -11.26 2.96
CA PHE A 68 0.60 -10.07 2.15
C PHE A 68 1.91 -9.31 2.45
N VAL A 69 2.79 -9.86 3.30
CA VAL A 69 4.04 -9.17 3.73
C VAL A 69 5.16 -9.15 2.70
N ASP A 70 4.96 -9.67 1.48
CA ASP A 70 5.92 -9.53 0.38
C ASP A 70 5.87 -8.14 -0.27
N ILE A 71 5.78 -7.13 0.59
CA ILE A 71 5.75 -5.70 0.31
C ILE A 71 6.59 -4.97 1.37
N TRP A 72 6.64 -3.63 1.36
CA TRP A 72 7.43 -2.87 2.34
C TRP A 72 6.97 -3.02 3.80
N ASP A 73 5.75 -3.50 4.07
CA ASP A 73 5.29 -3.88 5.42
C ASP A 73 6.12 -5.03 6.03
N GLY A 74 6.76 -5.88 5.21
CA GLY A 74 7.74 -6.87 5.67
C GLY A 74 9.08 -6.27 6.14
N TYR A 75 9.31 -4.97 5.86
CA TYR A 75 10.55 -4.22 6.08
C TYR A 75 10.31 -2.87 6.79
N PRO A 76 9.55 -2.85 7.91
CA PRO A 76 8.98 -1.63 8.45
C PRO A 76 10.02 -0.63 8.96
N LYS A 77 11.19 -1.10 9.39
CA LYS A 77 12.30 -0.22 9.80
C LYS A 77 12.85 0.55 8.60
N GLU A 78 13.15 -0.14 7.50
CA GLU A 78 13.74 0.50 6.32
C GLU A 78 12.74 1.42 5.60
N ARG A 79 11.47 1.02 5.53
CA ARG A 79 10.37 1.87 5.09
C ARG A 79 10.32 3.19 5.87
N ARG A 80 10.37 3.10 7.20
CA ARG A 80 10.39 4.27 8.09
C ARG A 80 11.65 5.11 7.90
N ASP A 81 12.82 4.50 7.74
CA ASP A 81 14.05 5.25 7.48
C ASP A 81 13.89 6.11 6.21
N ILE A 82 13.28 5.59 5.13
CA ILE A 82 13.02 6.36 3.89
C ILE A 82 12.00 7.47 4.11
N ILE A 83 10.88 7.19 4.80
CA ILE A 83 9.85 8.21 5.10
C ILE A 83 10.44 9.33 5.96
N ASN A 84 11.24 8.97 6.97
CA ASN A 84 11.92 9.93 7.82
C ASN A 84 12.88 10.78 7.00
N GLU A 85 13.69 10.18 6.12
CA GLU A 85 14.62 10.92 5.25
C GLU A 85 13.89 11.99 4.43
N ILE A 86 12.76 11.64 3.83
CA ILE A 86 11.94 12.58 3.05
C ILE A 86 11.41 13.70 3.96
N SER A 87 10.82 13.35 5.10
CA SER A 87 10.17 14.32 6.00
C SER A 87 11.13 15.22 6.78
N GLU A 88 12.30 14.71 7.19
CA GLU A 88 13.26 15.43 8.04
C GLU A 88 14.16 16.36 7.24
N ASN A 89 14.26 16.16 5.91
CA ASN A 89 15.01 17.01 4.99
C ASN A 89 14.11 17.93 4.14
N ASP A 90 12.87 18.17 4.58
CA ASP A 90 11.91 19.06 3.91
C ASP A 90 11.69 18.73 2.42
N ILE A 91 11.71 17.44 2.05
CA ILE A 91 11.43 16.98 0.69
C ILE A 91 9.91 16.77 0.56
N ASP A 92 9.26 17.49 -0.35
CA ASP A 92 7.80 17.53 -0.50
C ASP A 92 7.29 17.07 -1.87
N ASN A 93 8.19 16.59 -2.74
CA ASN A 93 7.91 16.35 -4.16
C ASN A 93 8.26 14.94 -4.65
N VAL A 94 7.98 13.92 -3.81
CA VAL A 94 8.27 12.50 -4.10
C VAL A 94 7.04 11.77 -4.65
N VAL A 95 7.26 11.00 -5.71
CA VAL A 95 6.28 10.07 -6.29
C VAL A 95 6.90 8.68 -6.35
N ILE A 96 6.20 7.69 -5.81
CA ILE A 96 6.61 6.28 -5.81
C ILE A 96 5.77 5.53 -6.85
N LEU A 97 6.42 4.75 -7.69
CA LEU A 97 5.77 3.91 -8.70
C LEU A 97 6.03 2.44 -8.37
N THR A 98 4.98 1.63 -8.29
CA THR A 98 5.06 0.22 -7.91
C THR A 98 4.24 -0.69 -8.83
N GLY A 99 4.48 -1.99 -8.72
CA GLY A 99 3.73 -3.04 -9.41
C GLY A 99 3.69 -4.29 -8.54
N ASP A 100 3.97 -5.46 -9.13
CA ASP A 100 4.12 -6.79 -8.49
C ASP A 100 2.84 -7.37 -7.87
N PHE A 101 2.04 -6.57 -7.16
CA PHE A 101 0.83 -7.02 -6.46
C PHE A 101 -0.33 -7.42 -7.40
N HIS A 102 -0.21 -7.17 -8.71
CA HIS A 102 -1.25 -7.44 -9.72
C HIS A 102 -2.59 -6.79 -9.38
N SER A 103 -2.55 -5.53 -8.96
CA SER A 103 -3.74 -4.73 -8.66
C SER A 103 -3.39 -3.25 -8.81
N THR A 104 -4.40 -2.44 -9.06
CA THR A 104 -4.27 -0.99 -9.05
C THR A 104 -4.39 -0.48 -7.62
N PHE A 105 -3.47 0.38 -7.24
CA PHE A 105 -3.61 1.18 -6.02
C PHE A 105 -3.12 2.60 -6.23
N ALA A 106 -3.70 3.53 -5.47
CA ALA A 106 -3.11 4.84 -5.21
C ALA A 106 -3.09 5.10 -3.72
N PHE A 107 -2.01 5.67 -3.19
CA PHE A 107 -1.89 5.97 -1.76
C PHE A 107 -1.33 7.38 -1.50
N ASP A 108 -1.82 7.98 -0.43
CA ASP A 108 -1.01 8.93 0.36
C ASP A 108 0.05 8.12 1.12
N VAL A 109 1.32 8.45 0.94
CA VAL A 109 2.42 7.77 1.65
C VAL A 109 2.64 8.45 2.98
N THR A 110 2.38 7.75 4.08
CA THR A 110 2.64 8.24 5.45
C THR A 110 3.20 7.11 6.33
N ASN A 111 3.93 7.45 7.39
CA ASN A 111 4.53 6.45 8.27
C ASN A 111 3.48 5.63 9.04
N THR A 112 2.45 6.30 9.57
CA THR A 112 1.42 5.70 10.40
C THR A 112 0.05 6.28 10.00
N PRO A 113 -0.64 5.68 9.01
CA PRO A 113 -1.96 6.12 8.57
C PRO A 113 -3.03 5.85 9.63
N VAL A 114 -2.86 4.75 10.37
CA VAL A 114 -3.67 4.35 11.53
C VAL A 114 -2.76 3.75 12.60
N VAL A 115 -3.20 3.79 13.85
CA VAL A 115 -2.58 2.99 14.91
C VAL A 115 -3.18 1.58 14.82
N TYR A 116 -2.40 0.63 14.32
CA TYR A 116 -2.85 -0.72 14.03
C TYR A 116 -1.69 -1.74 14.07
N PRO A 117 -1.92 -2.98 14.56
CA PRO A 117 -3.05 -3.40 15.40
C PRO A 117 -3.00 -2.70 16.77
N ASN A 118 -4.15 -2.29 17.32
CA ASN A 118 -4.22 -1.54 18.59
C ASN A 118 -4.76 -2.41 19.75
N PRO A 119 -3.90 -2.92 20.66
CA PRO A 119 -4.35 -3.78 21.77
C PRO A 119 -5.32 -3.10 22.74
N ALA A 120 -5.30 -1.77 22.82
CA ALA A 120 -6.24 -1.01 23.66
C ALA A 120 -7.64 -0.89 23.02
N PHE A 121 -7.77 -1.27 21.76
CA PHE A 121 -9.00 -1.16 20.97
C PHE A 121 -9.33 -2.49 20.27
N ASN A 122 -9.21 -3.61 20.99
CA ASN A 122 -9.48 -4.96 20.49
C ASN A 122 -8.74 -5.30 19.19
N PHE A 123 -7.52 -4.80 19.05
CA PHE A 123 -6.67 -4.93 17.86
C PHE A 123 -7.22 -4.28 16.59
N LEU A 124 -8.36 -3.57 16.65
CA LEU A 124 -8.90 -2.79 15.54
C LEU A 124 -8.11 -1.49 15.31
N PRO A 125 -8.13 -0.93 14.10
CA PRO A 125 -7.42 0.31 13.81
C PRO A 125 -8.10 1.51 14.49
N THR A 126 -7.28 2.46 14.93
CA THR A 126 -7.73 3.77 15.39
C THR A 126 -7.04 4.87 14.58
N PRO A 127 -7.67 6.05 14.39
CA PRO A 127 -7.04 7.16 13.69
C PRO A 127 -5.65 7.49 14.24
N SER A 128 -4.70 7.76 13.35
CA SER A 128 -3.39 8.27 13.73
C SER A 128 -3.45 9.78 13.99
N SER A 129 -2.66 10.28 14.93
CA SER A 129 -2.49 11.73 15.10
C SER A 129 -1.54 12.35 14.07
N SER A 130 -0.81 11.54 13.31
CA SER A 130 0.19 12.00 12.33
C SER A 130 -0.33 12.08 10.90
N TYR A 131 -1.59 11.73 10.65
CA TYR A 131 -2.16 11.70 9.31
C TYR A 131 -3.67 12.03 9.35
N ASP A 132 -4.09 12.93 8.46
CA ASP A 132 -5.50 13.28 8.26
C ASP A 132 -5.96 12.79 6.88
N PRO A 133 -6.81 11.75 6.80
CA PRO A 133 -7.23 11.19 5.53
C PRO A 133 -8.16 12.08 4.71
N ALA A 134 -8.80 13.08 5.33
CA ALA A 134 -9.67 14.01 4.62
C ALA A 134 -8.87 15.07 3.85
N THR A 135 -7.67 15.40 4.31
CA THR A 135 -6.85 16.47 3.75
C THR A 135 -5.53 15.99 3.14
N GLY A 136 -5.09 14.77 3.47
CA GLY A 136 -3.77 14.24 3.12
C GLY A 136 -2.64 14.79 4.00
N LEU A 137 -2.94 15.65 4.98
CA LEU A 137 -1.93 16.22 5.86
C LEU A 137 -1.19 15.10 6.61
N GLY A 138 0.14 15.13 6.58
CA GLY A 138 0.99 14.07 7.14
C GLY A 138 1.43 13.02 6.12
N SER A 139 1.01 13.14 4.86
CA SER A 139 1.64 12.45 3.74
C SER A 139 2.97 13.12 3.35
N VAL A 140 3.95 12.31 2.92
CA VAL A 140 5.29 12.75 2.49
C VAL A 140 5.56 12.47 1.01
N ALA A 141 4.72 11.65 0.38
CA ALA A 141 4.81 11.25 -1.02
C ALA A 141 3.46 10.71 -1.47
N VAL A 142 3.29 10.49 -2.77
CA VAL A 142 2.20 9.67 -3.30
C VAL A 142 2.75 8.38 -3.90
N GLU A 143 1.96 7.32 -3.89
CA GLU A 143 2.30 6.06 -4.56
C GLU A 143 1.24 5.69 -5.58
N PHE A 144 1.68 5.30 -6.77
CA PHE A 144 0.85 4.75 -7.84
C PHE A 144 1.30 3.34 -8.18
N ALA A 145 0.42 2.36 -7.96
CA ALA A 145 0.65 0.98 -8.31
C ALA A 145 -0.05 0.63 -9.63
N THR A 146 0.68 0.00 -10.54
CA THR A 146 0.13 -0.50 -11.80
C THR A 146 -0.49 -1.88 -11.59
N PRO A 147 -1.64 -2.18 -12.23
CA PRO A 147 -2.13 -3.54 -12.32
C PRO A 147 -1.19 -4.38 -13.18
N SER A 148 -1.47 -5.67 -13.27
CA SER A 148 -0.75 -6.55 -14.17
C SER A 148 -1.17 -6.33 -15.63
N ILE A 149 -0.28 -6.69 -16.57
CA ILE A 149 -0.63 -6.73 -18.00
C ILE A 149 -1.31 -8.06 -18.35
N THR A 150 -0.79 -9.18 -17.84
CA THR A 150 -1.28 -10.55 -18.17
C THR A 150 -1.18 -11.53 -17.00
N SER A 151 -0.58 -11.14 -15.88
CA SER A 151 -0.46 -12.05 -14.73
C SER A 151 -1.78 -12.12 -13.99
N ALA A 152 -2.08 -13.24 -13.35
CA ALA A 152 -3.34 -13.39 -12.63
C ALA A 152 -3.52 -12.27 -11.59
N ASN A 153 -4.60 -11.50 -11.69
CA ASN A 153 -5.04 -10.49 -10.73
C ASN A 153 -5.66 -11.16 -9.49
N PHE A 154 -6.07 -10.36 -8.51
CA PHE A 154 -6.50 -10.89 -7.22
C PHE A 154 -7.76 -11.77 -7.35
N ASP A 155 -8.73 -11.35 -8.14
CA ASP A 155 -9.96 -12.09 -8.44
C ASP A 155 -9.72 -13.45 -9.10
N GLU A 156 -8.74 -13.54 -9.99
CA GLU A 156 -8.34 -14.78 -10.65
C GLU A 156 -7.63 -15.74 -9.68
N ASN A 157 -7.00 -15.22 -8.62
CA ASN A 157 -6.31 -16.01 -7.61
C ASN A 157 -7.22 -16.50 -6.46
N ILE A 158 -8.31 -15.80 -6.15
CA ILE A 158 -9.20 -16.13 -5.02
C ILE A 158 -10.63 -16.48 -5.47
N ASP A 159 -11.32 -15.52 -6.08
CA ASP A 159 -12.57 -15.56 -6.85
C ASP A 159 -13.14 -14.12 -6.92
N ALA A 160 -13.97 -13.85 -7.92
CA ALA A 160 -14.54 -12.51 -8.15
C ALA A 160 -15.43 -11.98 -7.01
N VAL A 161 -16.12 -12.86 -6.26
CA VAL A 161 -17.00 -12.40 -5.17
C VAL A 161 -16.16 -11.95 -3.98
N THR A 162 -15.15 -12.75 -3.62
CA THR A 162 -14.22 -12.40 -2.56
C THR A 162 -13.40 -11.18 -2.92
N SER A 163 -12.94 -11.05 -4.17
CA SER A 163 -12.22 -9.85 -4.65
C SER A 163 -13.06 -8.58 -4.49
N ALA A 164 -14.31 -8.58 -4.97
CA ALA A 164 -15.20 -7.44 -4.83
C ALA A 164 -15.46 -7.04 -3.36
N VAL A 165 -15.52 -8.02 -2.44
CA VAL A 165 -15.64 -7.74 -1.01
C VAL A 165 -14.35 -7.09 -0.46
N PHE A 166 -13.18 -7.59 -0.86
CA PHE A 166 -11.89 -7.03 -0.45
C PHE A 166 -11.68 -5.62 -0.99
N GLU A 167 -11.98 -5.38 -2.26
CA GLU A 167 -11.84 -4.07 -2.91
C GLU A 167 -12.61 -2.99 -2.15
N VAL A 168 -13.87 -3.28 -1.78
CA VAL A 168 -14.66 -2.39 -0.93
C VAL A 168 -14.03 -2.27 0.45
N ALA A 169 -13.61 -3.37 1.05
CA ALA A 169 -13.16 -3.39 2.44
C ALA A 169 -11.81 -2.68 2.67
N PHE A 170 -10.93 -2.64 1.67
CA PHE A 170 -9.61 -2.02 1.78
C PHE A 170 -9.66 -0.58 2.29
N ASN A 171 -10.60 0.22 1.78
CA ASN A 171 -10.73 1.64 2.12
C ASN A 171 -12.17 2.09 2.45
N SER A 172 -13.00 1.19 2.98
CA SER A 172 -14.31 1.55 3.49
C SER A 172 -14.39 1.38 5.01
N PRO A 173 -15.13 2.25 5.72
CA PRO A 173 -15.52 2.02 7.11
C PRO A 173 -16.17 0.64 7.28
N GLN A 174 -15.60 -0.17 8.17
CA GLN A 174 -16.10 -1.50 8.51
C GLN A 174 -17.21 -1.36 9.56
N GLU A 175 -18.46 -1.19 9.12
CA GLU A 175 -19.61 -0.94 10.00
C GLU A 175 -19.81 -2.03 11.07
N ALA A 176 -19.59 -3.31 10.70
CA ALA A 176 -19.65 -4.43 11.64
C ALA A 176 -18.58 -4.37 12.74
N LEU A 177 -17.54 -3.55 12.54
CA LEU A 177 -16.42 -3.32 13.45
C LEU A 177 -16.42 -1.90 14.02
N GLY A 178 -17.58 -1.23 14.03
CA GLY A 178 -17.74 0.11 14.60
C GLY A 178 -17.28 1.24 13.67
N GLY A 179 -17.27 1.01 12.36
CA GLY A 179 -16.95 2.02 11.34
C GLY A 179 -15.46 2.32 11.23
N VAL A 180 -14.59 1.41 11.67
CA VAL A 180 -13.13 1.57 11.56
C VAL A 180 -12.68 1.43 10.11
N ASN A 181 -11.68 2.20 9.68
CA ASN A 181 -11.05 2.06 8.36
C ASN A 181 -9.60 1.61 8.54
N TYR A 182 -9.20 0.54 7.85
CA TYR A 182 -7.87 -0.05 7.95
C TYR A 182 -6.82 0.69 7.11
N ASN A 183 -7.22 1.26 5.96
CA ASN A 183 -6.30 1.92 5.03
C ASN A 183 -6.85 3.27 4.54
N PRO A 184 -7.12 4.24 5.43
CA PRO A 184 -7.69 5.53 5.03
C PRO A 184 -6.72 6.41 4.20
N HIS A 185 -5.47 5.96 4.01
CA HIS A 185 -4.47 6.53 3.12
C HIS A 185 -4.51 5.97 1.71
N MET A 186 -5.16 4.83 1.48
CA MET A 186 -5.47 4.37 0.14
C MET A 186 -6.51 5.31 -0.47
N LYS A 187 -6.32 5.72 -1.72
CA LYS A 187 -7.19 6.67 -2.45
C LYS A 187 -7.87 6.04 -3.66
N ASN A 188 -7.28 4.98 -4.18
CA ASN A 188 -7.84 4.18 -5.26
C ASN A 188 -7.45 2.72 -5.07
N VAL A 189 -8.34 1.80 -5.46
CA VAL A 189 -8.10 0.37 -5.49
C VAL A 189 -8.90 -0.24 -6.65
N ASP A 190 -8.26 -1.12 -7.39
CA ASP A 190 -8.91 -2.04 -8.31
C ASP A 190 -8.17 -3.38 -8.27
N LEU A 191 -8.88 -4.44 -7.92
CA LEU A 191 -8.29 -5.77 -7.70
C LEU A 191 -8.42 -6.70 -8.91
N ASP A 192 -9.18 -6.29 -9.92
CA ASP A 192 -9.72 -7.20 -10.93
C ASP A 192 -9.17 -6.92 -12.34
N ARG A 193 -8.95 -5.65 -12.69
CA ARG A 193 -8.71 -5.26 -14.09
C ARG A 193 -7.23 -5.19 -14.44
N HIS A 194 -6.86 -5.84 -15.55
CA HIS A 194 -5.53 -5.71 -16.15
C HIS A 194 -5.36 -4.37 -16.85
N GLY A 195 -4.12 -3.91 -16.98
CA GLY A 195 -3.82 -2.66 -17.67
C GLY A 195 -2.46 -2.08 -17.33
N TYR A 196 -2.36 -0.78 -17.54
CA TYR A 196 -1.21 0.04 -17.18
C TYR A 196 -1.70 1.44 -16.78
N PHE A 197 -0.85 2.24 -16.15
CA PHE A 197 -1.10 3.69 -16.07
C PHE A 197 -0.13 4.47 -16.95
N VAL A 198 -0.58 5.63 -17.42
CA VAL A 198 0.28 6.67 -17.99
C VAL A 198 0.49 7.73 -16.92
N LEU A 199 1.74 8.15 -16.74
CA LEU A 199 2.12 9.19 -15.79
C LEU A 199 2.40 10.49 -16.53
N ASP A 200 1.57 11.49 -16.31
CA ASP A 200 1.77 12.85 -16.82
C ASP A 200 2.37 13.74 -15.72
N ILE A 201 3.55 14.29 -16.00
CA ILE A 201 4.32 15.10 -15.06
C ILE A 201 4.45 16.52 -15.62
N THR A 202 4.01 17.50 -14.84
CA THR A 202 4.11 18.93 -15.14
C THR A 202 4.84 19.67 -14.01
N GLU A 203 5.06 20.97 -14.14
CA GLU A 203 5.67 21.75 -13.04
C GLU A 203 4.82 21.77 -11.76
N THR A 204 3.50 21.63 -11.87
CA THR A 204 2.56 21.83 -10.75
C THR A 204 1.79 20.59 -10.33
N ALA A 205 1.88 19.50 -11.10
CA ALA A 205 1.12 18.29 -10.84
C ALA A 205 1.78 17.05 -11.43
N VAL A 206 1.56 15.92 -10.76
CA VAL A 206 1.75 14.57 -11.29
C VAL A 206 0.39 13.88 -11.30
N GLN A 207 0.02 13.30 -12.43
CA GLN A 207 -1.24 12.60 -12.62
C GLN A 207 -0.98 11.20 -13.17
N ALA A 208 -1.61 10.21 -12.56
CA ALA A 208 -1.63 8.84 -13.08
C ALA A 208 -3.03 8.52 -13.60
N ASP A 209 -3.13 8.12 -14.86
CA ASP A 209 -4.37 7.67 -15.49
C ASP A 209 -4.26 6.18 -15.83
N TRP A 210 -5.12 5.35 -15.24
CA TRP A 210 -5.16 3.91 -15.49
C TRP A 210 -5.98 3.59 -16.74
N PHE A 211 -5.38 2.79 -17.62
CA PHE A 211 -5.98 2.26 -18.84
C PHE A 211 -6.14 0.76 -18.68
N TYR A 212 -7.39 0.32 -18.50
CA TYR A 212 -7.72 -1.09 -18.38
C TYR A 212 -7.93 -1.73 -19.74
N VAL A 213 -7.49 -2.97 -19.87
CA VAL A 213 -7.55 -3.74 -21.10
C VAL A 213 -8.16 -5.11 -20.85
N ASP A 214 -8.95 -5.59 -21.81
CA ASP A 214 -9.36 -6.98 -21.84
C ASP A 214 -8.16 -7.83 -22.26
N ILE A 215 -7.80 -8.83 -21.45
CA ILE A 215 -6.87 -9.86 -21.87
C ILE A 215 -7.66 -10.96 -22.60
N LEU A 216 -7.19 -11.38 -23.77
CA LEU A 216 -7.79 -12.50 -24.48
C LEU A 216 -7.44 -13.78 -23.71
N ASP A 217 -8.44 -14.44 -23.14
CA ASP A 217 -8.27 -15.76 -22.56
C ASP A 217 -7.84 -16.74 -23.65
N ALA A 218 -6.81 -17.54 -23.38
CA ALA A 218 -6.36 -18.61 -24.29
C ALA A 218 -7.41 -19.73 -24.52
N ALA A 219 -8.61 -19.59 -23.93
CA ALA A 219 -9.73 -20.50 -24.10
C ALA A 219 -10.62 -20.19 -25.33
N ASP A 220 -10.35 -19.10 -26.05
CA ASP A 220 -11.11 -18.68 -27.24
C ASP A 220 -10.55 -19.21 -28.60
N ASP A 221 -9.59 -20.15 -28.59
CA ASP A 221 -9.03 -20.83 -29.78
C ASP A 221 -9.34 -22.35 -29.86
#